data_AF-A0A2T0LPS6-F1
#
_entry.id   AF-A0A2T0LPS6-F1
#
_cell.length_a   1.000
_cell.length_b   1.000
_cell.length_c   1.000
_cell.angle_alpha   90.00
_cell.angle_beta   90.00
_cell.angle_gamma   90.00
#
_symmetry.space_group_name_H-M   'P 1'
#
loop_
_entity.id
_entity.type
_entity.pdbx_description
1 polymer ?
#
loop_
_entity_poly.entity_id
_entity_poly.type
_entity_poly.pdbx_seq_one_letter_code
_entity_poly.pdbx_strand_id
1 'polypeptide(L)'
;MTLRHGFKAEARRLALEVREEMGIGILAPLDPYALAELYGIEVHDLRHPSLPRAAVRHLTEVRPGAFSAALVAVGTGSVIIENHAHDPVRRRSTIAHEMAHVLLEHEFGLLLTEDETCRGGSRTVEREAAELSGELLIPCAAARVAAFRRWTDTTVARHFRVSRRMARWRMNATGARTVAQRCVDKRRNAVAAAARSRG
;
A
#
# COMPACT_ATOMS: atom_id res chain seq x y z
N MET A 1 -4.70 -3.28 -19.28
CA MET A 1 -4.32 -4.65 -18.84
C MET A 1 -4.79 -4.85 -17.42
N THR A 2 -5.44 -5.97 -17.12
CA THR A 2 -5.99 -6.32 -15.80
C THR A 2 -5.00 -7.19 -15.02
N LEU A 3 -5.05 -7.16 -13.69
CA LEU A 3 -4.26 -8.09 -12.86
C LEU A 3 -4.59 -9.54 -13.23
N ARG A 4 -3.60 -10.42 -13.14
CA ARG A 4 -3.82 -11.86 -13.35
C ARG A 4 -4.86 -12.39 -12.37
N HIS A 5 -5.67 -13.33 -12.82
CA HIS A 5 -6.66 -13.97 -11.96
C HIS A 5 -5.96 -14.59 -10.74
N GLY A 6 -6.54 -14.42 -9.55
CA GLY A 6 -5.96 -14.93 -8.30
C GLY A 6 -4.93 -14.01 -7.63
N PHE A 7 -4.32 -13.04 -8.32
CA PHE A 7 -3.28 -12.17 -7.73
C PHE A 7 -3.75 -11.47 -6.45
N LYS A 8 -4.96 -10.91 -6.45
CA LYS A 8 -5.49 -10.24 -5.25
C LYS A 8 -5.62 -11.16 -4.04
N ALA A 9 -5.86 -12.45 -4.25
CA ALA A 9 -5.92 -13.42 -3.16
C ALA A 9 -4.51 -13.77 -2.66
N GLU A 10 -3.55 -13.83 -3.58
CA GLU A 10 -2.13 -14.03 -3.27
C GLU A 10 -1.55 -12.85 -2.50
N ALA A 11 -1.72 -11.62 -2.99
CA ALA A 11 -1.30 -10.40 -2.31
C ALA A 11 -1.89 -10.28 -0.89
N ARG A 12 -3.12 -10.75 -0.68
CA ARG A 12 -3.74 -10.81 0.66
C ARG A 12 -3.03 -11.80 1.57
N ARG A 13 -2.69 -12.99 1.08
CA ARG A 13 -2.00 -14.02 1.88
C ARG A 13 -0.60 -13.54 2.24
N LEU A 14 0.15 -13.10 1.24
CA LEU A 14 1.51 -12.59 1.40
C LEU A 14 1.53 -11.40 2.38
N ALA A 15 0.61 -10.45 2.25
CA ALA A 15 0.55 -9.33 3.19
C ALA A 15 0.21 -9.75 4.63
N LEU A 16 -0.49 -10.86 4.84
CA LEU A 16 -0.75 -11.38 6.19
C LEU A 16 0.47 -12.12 6.75
N GLU A 17 1.15 -12.92 5.92
CA GLU A 17 2.40 -13.61 6.27
C GLU A 17 3.49 -12.61 6.67
N VAL A 18 3.74 -11.59 5.84
CA VAL A 18 4.70 -10.51 6.16
C VAL A 18 4.34 -9.78 7.46
N ARG A 19 3.05 -9.57 7.73
CA ARG A 19 2.62 -8.90 8.97
C ARG A 19 2.78 -9.80 10.19
N GLU A 20 2.62 -11.11 10.02
CA GLU A 20 2.91 -12.11 11.05
C GLU A 20 4.41 -12.16 11.36
N GLU A 21 5.28 -12.13 10.33
CA GLU A 21 6.74 -12.00 10.50
C GLU A 21 7.12 -10.73 11.28
N MET A 22 6.46 -9.61 10.99
CA MET A 22 6.62 -8.36 11.73
C MET A 22 5.98 -8.38 13.14
N GLY A 23 5.28 -9.44 13.52
CA GLY A 23 4.61 -9.56 14.82
C GLY A 23 3.41 -8.62 15.01
N ILE A 24 2.78 -8.17 13.93
CA ILE A 24 1.68 -7.18 13.98
C ILE A 24 0.34 -7.73 13.50
N GLY A 25 -0.71 -7.46 14.28
CA GLY A 25 -2.08 -7.81 13.90
C GLY A 25 -2.61 -6.97 12.73
N ILE A 26 -3.72 -7.42 12.12
CA ILE A 26 -4.33 -6.76 10.95
C ILE A 26 -4.77 -5.30 11.18
N LEU A 27 -5.06 -4.92 12.42
CA LEU A 27 -5.47 -3.56 12.78
C LEU A 27 -4.31 -2.68 13.24
N ALA A 28 -3.11 -3.23 13.47
CA ALA A 28 -1.95 -2.39 13.78
C ALA A 28 -1.51 -1.62 12.53
N PRO A 29 -1.04 -0.37 12.62
CA PRO A 29 -0.40 0.28 11.47
C PRO A 29 0.94 -0.42 11.17
N LEU A 30 1.14 -0.89 9.93
CA LEU A 30 2.44 -1.40 9.50
C LEU A 30 3.42 -0.23 9.36
N ASP A 31 4.66 -0.40 9.81
CA ASP A 31 5.73 0.56 9.54
C ASP A 31 6.60 0.09 8.38
N PRO A 32 6.51 0.73 7.20
CA PRO A 32 7.20 0.24 6.01
C PRO A 32 8.72 0.40 6.08
N TYR A 33 9.23 1.27 6.95
CA TYR A 33 10.66 1.37 7.22
C TYR A 33 11.17 0.19 8.06
N ALA A 34 10.41 -0.23 9.07
CA ALA A 34 10.72 -1.44 9.83
C ALA A 34 10.63 -2.70 8.96
N LEU A 35 9.71 -2.72 7.98
CA LEU A 35 9.66 -3.78 6.97
C LEU A 35 10.92 -3.78 6.10
N ALA A 36 11.37 -2.62 5.63
CA ALA A 36 12.60 -2.50 4.86
C ALA A 36 13.82 -2.99 5.67
N GLU A 37 13.93 -2.59 6.93
CA GLU A 37 14.97 -3.05 7.86
C GLU A 37 14.95 -4.58 8.05
N LEU A 38 13.76 -5.17 8.25
CA LEU A 38 13.59 -6.62 8.41
C LEU A 38 14.11 -7.41 7.20
N TYR A 39 13.96 -6.86 5.99
CA TYR A 39 14.40 -7.47 4.74
C TYR A 39 15.81 -7.02 4.32
N GLY A 40 16.52 -6.25 5.15
CA GLY A 40 17.87 -5.76 4.87
C GLY A 40 17.94 -4.72 3.74
N ILE A 41 16.83 -4.02 3.46
CA ILE A 41 16.74 -2.98 2.44
C ILE A 41 17.03 -1.62 3.08
N GLU A 42 18.16 -1.03 2.73
CA GLU A 42 18.51 0.31 3.20
C GLU A 42 17.64 1.37 2.51
N VAL A 43 17.16 2.34 3.30
CA VAL A 43 16.41 3.49 2.80
C VAL A 43 17.27 4.76 2.94
N HIS A 44 17.67 5.30 1.79
CA HIS A 44 18.39 6.56 1.66
C HIS A 44 17.46 7.67 1.16
N ASP A 45 17.86 8.93 1.31
CA ASP A 45 17.07 10.04 0.79
C ASP A 45 17.92 11.11 0.09
N LEU A 46 17.23 12.05 -0.56
CA LEU A 46 17.85 13.11 -1.37
C LEU A 46 18.75 14.11 -0.60
N ARG A 47 18.91 13.99 0.72
CA ARG A 47 19.87 14.79 1.52
C ARG A 47 21.29 14.24 1.44
N HIS A 48 21.51 13.09 0.80
CA HIS A 48 22.83 12.50 0.72
C HIS A 48 23.84 13.49 0.08
N PRO A 49 24.98 13.77 0.72
CA PRO A 49 25.86 14.88 0.36
C PRO A 49 26.54 14.73 -1.01
N SER A 50 26.62 13.50 -1.53
CA SER A 50 27.16 13.24 -2.87
C SER A 50 26.21 13.59 -4.01
N LEU A 51 24.93 13.87 -3.72
CA LEU A 51 23.95 14.18 -4.76
C LEU A 51 24.13 15.61 -5.29
N PRO A 52 24.03 15.83 -6.61
CA PRO A 52 24.14 17.17 -7.18
C PRO A 52 23.05 18.10 -6.63
N ARG A 53 23.47 19.21 -5.99
CA ARG A 53 22.53 20.17 -5.36
C ARG A 53 21.45 20.67 -6.30
N ALA A 54 21.79 20.91 -7.58
CA ALA A 54 20.84 21.34 -8.59
C ALA A 54 19.75 20.28 -8.85
N ALA A 55 20.12 19.00 -8.89
CA ALA A 55 19.18 17.90 -9.06
C ALA A 55 18.29 17.72 -7.83
N VAL A 56 18.88 17.74 -6.62
CA VAL A 56 18.13 17.68 -5.36
C VAL A 56 17.09 18.80 -5.31
N ARG A 57 17.52 20.05 -5.53
CA ARG A 57 16.60 21.21 -5.57
C ARG A 57 15.49 21.03 -6.60
N HIS A 58 15.80 20.51 -7.79
CA HIS A 58 14.78 20.27 -8.80
C HIS A 58 13.74 19.26 -8.32
N LEU A 59 14.17 18.19 -7.65
CA LEU A 59 13.29 17.11 -7.18
C LEU A 59 12.63 17.40 -5.82
N THR A 60 13.07 18.39 -5.05
CA THR A 60 12.48 18.73 -3.75
C THR A 60 11.66 20.01 -3.77
N GLU A 61 12.01 20.99 -4.61
CA GLU A 61 11.39 22.32 -4.63
C GLU A 61 10.68 22.63 -5.95
N VAL A 62 11.34 22.37 -7.09
CA VAL A 62 10.83 22.82 -8.41
C VAL A 62 9.75 21.87 -8.95
N ARG A 63 10.05 20.56 -8.94
CA ARG A 63 9.14 19.49 -9.34
C ARG A 63 9.14 18.36 -8.30
N PRO A 64 8.65 18.61 -7.07
CA PRO A 64 8.58 17.58 -6.05
C PRO A 64 7.74 16.37 -6.48
N GLY A 65 6.80 16.54 -7.40
CA GLY A 65 6.02 15.42 -7.95
C GLY A 65 6.79 14.45 -8.83
N ALA A 66 7.92 14.87 -9.43
CA ALA A 66 8.61 14.11 -10.48
C ALA A 66 9.44 12.93 -9.97
N PHE A 67 9.59 12.77 -8.66
CA PHE A 67 10.28 11.65 -8.05
C PHE A 67 9.72 11.42 -6.64
N SER A 68 9.29 10.19 -6.35
CA SER A 68 8.82 9.79 -5.01
C SER A 68 9.82 8.85 -4.36
N ALA A 69 10.13 7.73 -5.01
CA ALA A 69 11.25 6.89 -4.66
C ALA A 69 11.72 6.09 -5.87
N ALA A 70 12.82 5.37 -5.70
CA ALA A 70 13.20 4.29 -6.59
C ALA A 70 13.92 3.21 -5.80
N LEU A 71 13.60 1.96 -6.11
CA LEU A 71 14.39 0.80 -5.75
C LEU A 71 15.55 0.62 -6.75
N VAL A 72 16.77 0.63 -6.24
CA VAL A 72 18.01 0.59 -7.05
C VAL A 72 18.82 -0.64 -6.66
N ALA A 73 19.24 -1.43 -7.65
CA ALA A 73 20.14 -2.55 -7.43
C ALA A 73 21.57 -2.06 -7.12
N VAL A 74 22.17 -2.58 -6.06
CA VAL A 74 23.56 -2.28 -5.65
C VAL A 74 24.28 -3.60 -5.38
N GLY A 75 25.16 -3.99 -6.32
CA GLY A 75 25.82 -5.29 -6.28
C GLY A 75 24.79 -6.43 -6.36
N THR A 76 24.77 -7.29 -5.35
CA THR A 76 23.80 -8.39 -5.21
C THR A 76 22.57 -8.01 -4.39
N GLY A 77 22.50 -6.79 -3.85
CA GLY A 77 21.40 -6.29 -3.04
C GLY A 77 20.63 -5.15 -3.72
N SER A 78 19.74 -4.52 -2.97
CA SER A 78 19.01 -3.34 -3.41
C SER A 78 18.84 -2.34 -2.27
N VAL A 79 18.71 -1.07 -2.65
CA VAL A 79 18.46 0.05 -1.74
C VAL A 79 17.30 0.87 -2.26
N ILE A 80 16.55 1.50 -1.37
CA ILE A 80 15.51 2.46 -1.72
C ILE A 80 16.08 3.86 -1.58
N ILE A 81 15.86 4.71 -2.58
CA ILE A 81 16.12 6.15 -2.50
C ILE A 81 14.78 6.86 -2.51
N GLU A 82 14.47 7.64 -1.47
CA GLU A 82 13.20 8.37 -1.37
C GLU A 82 13.35 9.89 -1.38
N ASN A 83 12.24 10.57 -1.71
CA ASN A 83 12.12 12.00 -1.64
C ASN A 83 11.66 12.47 -0.25
N HIS A 84 12.62 12.86 0.60
CA HIS A 84 12.35 13.36 1.95
C HIS A 84 11.45 14.62 2.00
N ALA A 85 11.30 15.35 0.88
CA ALA A 85 10.45 16.55 0.81
C ALA A 85 8.95 16.22 0.76
N HIS A 86 8.59 14.95 0.54
CA HIS A 86 7.19 14.51 0.60
C HIS A 86 6.71 14.41 2.04
N ASP A 87 5.41 14.64 2.22
CA ASP A 87 4.80 14.50 3.54
C ASP A 87 4.97 13.06 4.09
N PRO A 88 5.03 12.88 5.42
CA PRO A 88 5.28 11.57 6.01
C PRO A 88 4.29 10.46 5.60
N VAL A 89 3.00 10.78 5.35
CA VAL A 89 2.02 9.76 4.95
C VAL A 89 2.15 9.36 3.48
N ARG A 90 2.60 10.28 2.61
CA ARG A 90 3.00 9.95 1.24
C ARG A 90 4.24 9.06 1.23
N ARG A 91 5.29 9.44 1.95
CA ARG A 91 6.54 8.65 2.06
C ARG A 91 6.27 7.23 2.51
N ARG A 92 5.46 7.04 3.56
CA ARG A 92 5.04 5.69 4.03
C ARG A 92 4.36 4.87 2.92
N SER A 93 3.50 5.49 2.13
CA SER A 93 2.83 4.79 1.03
C SER A 93 3.80 4.41 -0.09
N THR A 94 4.77 5.29 -0.36
CA THR A 94 5.84 5.07 -1.33
C THR A 94 6.78 3.94 -0.90
N ILE A 95 7.29 3.95 0.34
CA ILE A 95 8.16 2.86 0.82
C ILE A 95 7.42 1.51 0.82
N ALA A 96 6.14 1.48 1.19
CA ALA A 96 5.34 0.26 1.09
C ALA A 96 5.17 -0.24 -0.36
N HIS A 97 5.15 0.67 -1.34
CA HIS A 97 5.12 0.34 -2.77
C HIS A 97 6.46 -0.24 -3.23
N GLU A 98 7.58 0.39 -2.90
CA GLU A 98 8.90 -0.15 -3.20
C GLU A 98 9.14 -1.52 -2.53
N MET A 99 8.73 -1.68 -1.27
CA MET A 99 8.79 -2.98 -0.59
C MET A 99 7.89 -4.03 -1.25
N ALA A 100 6.77 -3.63 -1.86
CA ALA A 100 5.96 -4.56 -2.63
C ALA A 100 6.68 -5.06 -3.90
N HIS A 101 7.54 -4.24 -4.52
CA HIS A 101 8.42 -4.72 -5.59
C HIS A 101 9.45 -5.73 -5.07
N VAL A 102 10.04 -5.48 -3.90
CA VAL A 102 10.98 -6.42 -3.26
C VAL A 102 10.30 -7.76 -2.98
N LEU A 103 9.15 -7.73 -2.31
CA LEU A 103 8.41 -8.94 -1.90
C LEU A 103 7.87 -9.76 -3.08
N LEU A 104 7.63 -9.13 -4.23
CA LEU A 104 7.19 -9.80 -5.46
C LEU A 104 8.36 -10.18 -6.38
N GLU A 105 9.60 -9.91 -5.96
CA GLU A 105 10.81 -10.19 -6.73
C GLU A 105 10.76 -9.59 -8.15
N HIS A 106 10.18 -8.40 -8.29
CA HIS A 106 10.07 -7.73 -9.59
C HIS A 106 11.46 -7.31 -10.10
N GLU A 107 11.78 -7.61 -11.37
CA GLU A 107 13.07 -7.24 -11.98
C GLU A 107 13.29 -5.71 -12.00
N PHE A 108 14.47 -5.28 -11.53
CA PHE A 108 14.82 -3.87 -11.36
C PHE A 108 15.44 -3.26 -12.62
N GLY A 109 14.61 -2.85 -13.57
CA GLY A 109 15.05 -1.97 -14.66
C GLY A 109 14.75 -0.52 -14.33
N LEU A 110 15.58 0.17 -13.51
CA LEU A 110 15.46 1.60 -13.14
C LEU A 110 13.99 2.10 -13.22
N LEU A 111 13.12 1.52 -12.38
CA LEU A 111 11.71 1.92 -12.33
C LEU A 111 11.66 3.25 -11.59
N LEU A 112 11.75 4.35 -12.34
CA LEU A 112 11.43 5.68 -11.82
C LEU A 112 9.93 5.72 -11.56
N THR A 113 9.52 5.90 -10.30
CA THR A 113 8.10 6.14 -10.01
C THR A 113 7.70 7.54 -10.49
N GLU A 114 7.10 7.55 -11.70
CA GLU A 114 6.30 8.57 -12.43
C GLU A 114 6.99 9.67 -13.27
N ASP A 115 7.10 9.43 -14.58
CA ASP A 115 6.48 10.17 -15.71
C ASP A 115 6.76 9.40 -17.02
N GLU A 116 5.74 8.72 -17.56
CA GLU A 116 5.57 8.24 -18.95
C GLU A 116 6.82 7.72 -19.71
N THR A 117 7.07 6.41 -19.67
CA THR A 117 7.44 5.59 -20.86
C THR A 117 7.49 4.10 -20.48
N CYS A 118 6.34 3.41 -20.54
CA CYS A 118 6.24 2.00 -20.14
C CYS A 118 5.98 1.07 -21.33
N ARG A 119 6.94 0.18 -21.61
CA ARG A 119 6.70 -1.09 -22.30
C ARG A 119 5.68 -1.91 -21.48
N GLY A 120 4.76 -2.62 -22.13
CA GLY A 120 3.56 -3.21 -21.52
C GLY A 120 3.76 -4.09 -20.27
N GLY A 121 4.95 -4.68 -20.07
CA GLY A 121 5.30 -5.45 -18.85
C GLY A 121 5.36 -4.59 -17.57
N SER A 122 5.86 -3.35 -17.65
CA SER A 122 6.00 -2.47 -16.49
C SER A 122 4.63 -2.09 -15.88
N ARG A 123 3.57 -1.93 -16.69
CA ARG A 123 2.25 -1.55 -16.17
C ARG A 123 1.57 -2.63 -15.32
N THR A 124 1.86 -3.91 -15.56
CA THR A 124 1.31 -5.00 -14.75
C THR A 124 2.04 -5.09 -13.43
N VAL A 125 3.38 -5.03 -13.49
CA VAL A 125 4.29 -4.97 -12.33
C VAL A 125 3.91 -3.84 -11.36
N GLU A 126 3.69 -2.63 -11.87
CA GLU A 126 3.24 -1.49 -11.04
C GLU A 126 1.87 -1.71 -10.39
N ARG A 127 0.95 -2.38 -11.08
CA ARG A 127 -0.38 -2.69 -10.53
C ARG A 127 -0.31 -3.77 -9.46
N GLU A 128 0.56 -4.76 -9.65
CA GLU A 128 0.81 -5.83 -8.69
C GLU A 128 1.42 -5.26 -7.40
N ALA A 129 2.44 -4.41 -7.54
CA ALA A 129 3.04 -3.68 -6.42
C ALA A 129 2.02 -2.77 -5.70
N ALA A 130 1.22 -2.00 -6.46
CA ALA A 130 0.19 -1.15 -5.87
C ALA A 130 -0.87 -1.93 -5.09
N GLU A 131 -1.31 -3.09 -5.60
CA GLU A 131 -2.29 -3.93 -4.90
C GLU A 131 -1.69 -4.55 -3.62
N LEU A 132 -0.46 -5.07 -3.68
CA LEU A 132 0.22 -5.62 -2.50
C LEU A 132 0.54 -4.54 -1.46
N SER A 133 1.06 -3.37 -1.86
CA SER A 133 1.27 -2.21 -0.99
C SER A 133 -0.03 -1.81 -0.27
N GLY A 134 -1.15 -1.85 -0.97
CA GLY A 134 -2.47 -1.64 -0.39
C GLY A 134 -2.85 -2.68 0.68
N GLU A 135 -2.59 -3.96 0.42
CA GLU A 135 -2.82 -5.04 1.39
C GLU A 135 -1.87 -4.94 2.61
N LEU A 136 -0.61 -4.56 2.41
CA LEU A 136 0.37 -4.32 3.48
C LEU A 136 -0.07 -3.19 4.39
N LEU A 137 -0.49 -2.05 3.84
CA LEU A 137 -0.85 -0.87 4.62
C LEU A 137 -2.22 -0.99 5.30
N ILE A 138 -3.21 -1.51 4.57
CA ILE A 138 -4.58 -1.69 5.06
C ILE A 138 -5.08 -3.07 4.55
N PRO A 139 -4.88 -4.14 5.34
CA PRO A 139 -5.31 -5.48 4.94
C PRO A 139 -6.80 -5.54 4.60
N CYS A 140 -7.20 -6.37 3.64
CA CYS A 140 -8.62 -6.52 3.27
C CYS A 140 -9.51 -6.85 4.48
N ALA A 141 -9.02 -7.71 5.38
CA ALA A 141 -9.70 -8.03 6.64
C ALA A 141 -9.87 -6.78 7.53
N ALA A 142 -8.84 -5.94 7.62
CA ALA A 142 -8.87 -4.70 8.39
C ALA A 142 -9.86 -3.68 7.81
N ALA A 143 -9.89 -3.53 6.48
CA ALA A 143 -10.87 -2.69 5.78
C ALA A 143 -12.31 -3.16 6.05
N ARG A 144 -12.56 -4.47 6.08
CA ARG A 144 -13.86 -5.04 6.45
C ARG A 144 -14.24 -4.72 7.88
N VAL A 145 -13.32 -4.90 8.84
CA VAL A 145 -13.57 -4.54 10.25
C VAL A 145 -13.87 -3.04 10.38
N ALA A 146 -13.10 -2.18 9.72
CA ALA A 146 -13.32 -0.75 9.70
C ALA A 146 -14.72 -0.39 9.11
N ALA A 147 -15.15 -1.07 8.05
CA ALA A 147 -16.47 -0.89 7.47
C ALA A 147 -17.59 -1.29 8.44
N PHE A 148 -17.48 -2.43 9.13
CA PHE A 148 -18.44 -2.84 10.16
C PHE A 148 -18.48 -1.88 11.35
N ARG A 149 -17.35 -1.27 11.71
CA ARG A 149 -17.26 -0.20 12.71
C ARG A 149 -17.70 1.17 12.21
N ARG A 150 -18.18 1.27 10.96
CA ARG A 150 -18.59 2.52 10.29
C ARG A 150 -17.50 3.60 10.29
N TRP A 151 -16.23 3.20 10.23
CA TRP A 151 -15.13 4.14 10.15
C TRP A 151 -15.18 4.95 8.85
N THR A 152 -15.01 6.26 8.98
CA THR A 152 -14.85 7.17 7.83
C THR A 152 -13.48 7.00 7.19
N ASP A 153 -13.30 7.43 5.93
CA ASP A 153 -11.99 7.44 5.27
C ASP A 153 -10.93 8.16 6.12
N THR A 154 -11.32 9.26 6.79
CA THR A 154 -10.45 10.03 7.70
C THR A 154 -10.05 9.20 8.93
N THR A 155 -10.96 8.44 9.51
CA THR A 155 -10.68 7.58 10.66
C THR A 155 -9.72 6.46 10.27
N VAL A 156 -9.97 5.80 9.13
CA VAL A 156 -9.08 4.77 8.57
C VAL A 156 -7.69 5.35 8.29
N ALA A 157 -7.62 6.51 7.64
CA ALA A 157 -6.37 7.19 7.32
C ALA A 157 -5.53 7.50 8.57
N ARG A 158 -6.17 8.07 9.60
CA ARG A 158 -5.50 8.37 10.87
C ARG A 158 -5.02 7.10 11.56
N HIS A 159 -5.86 6.06 11.60
CA HIS A 159 -5.57 4.80 12.28
C HIS A 159 -4.38 4.06 11.63
N PHE A 160 -4.38 3.93 10.31
CA PHE A 160 -3.32 3.23 9.56
C PHE A 160 -2.14 4.13 9.17
N ARG A 161 -2.16 5.41 9.57
CA ARG A 161 -1.12 6.40 9.26
C ARG A 161 -0.82 6.52 7.77
N VAL A 162 -1.88 6.61 6.96
CA VAL A 162 -1.81 6.80 5.49
C VAL A 162 -2.59 8.03 5.07
N SER A 163 -2.43 8.45 3.82
CA SER A 163 -3.25 9.54 3.26
C SER A 163 -4.74 9.16 3.20
N ARG A 164 -5.62 10.17 3.29
CA ARG A 164 -7.07 9.96 3.09
C ARG A 164 -7.39 9.38 1.71
N ARG A 165 -6.58 9.71 0.70
CA ARG A 165 -6.69 9.16 -0.66
C ARG A 165 -6.42 7.65 -0.66
N MET A 166 -5.33 7.21 -0.03
CA MET A 166 -4.99 5.79 0.13
C MET A 166 -6.08 5.02 0.88
N ALA A 167 -6.53 5.56 2.02
CA ALA A 167 -7.61 4.95 2.81
C ALA A 167 -8.90 4.78 1.98
N ARG A 168 -9.34 5.84 1.28
CA ARG A 168 -10.51 5.78 0.40
C ARG A 168 -10.34 4.73 -0.70
N TRP A 169 -9.21 4.78 -1.41
CA TRP A 169 -8.91 3.83 -2.49
C TRP A 169 -9.01 2.40 -1.97
N ARG A 170 -8.43 2.10 -0.81
CA ARG A 170 -8.47 0.76 -0.24
C ARG A 170 -9.87 0.31 0.16
N MET A 171 -10.62 1.17 0.85
CA MET A 171 -12.00 0.87 1.25
C MET A 171 -12.88 0.56 0.04
N ASN A 172 -12.61 1.20 -1.11
CA ASN A 172 -13.29 0.96 -2.37
C ASN A 172 -12.80 -0.32 -3.07
N ALA A 173 -11.48 -0.51 -3.18
CA ALA A 173 -10.85 -1.64 -3.86
C ALA A 173 -11.23 -2.99 -3.23
N THR A 174 -11.47 -3.01 -1.93
CA THR A 174 -11.94 -4.20 -1.18
C THR A 174 -13.44 -4.43 -1.26
N GLY A 175 -14.22 -3.43 -1.69
CA GLY A 175 -15.68 -3.45 -1.56
C GLY A 175 -16.16 -3.57 -0.11
N ALA A 176 -15.31 -3.23 0.88
CA ALA A 176 -15.54 -3.54 2.29
C ALA A 176 -16.88 -2.97 2.81
N ARG A 177 -17.24 -1.76 2.38
CA ARG A 177 -18.50 -1.11 2.75
C ARG A 177 -19.71 -1.83 2.19
N THR A 178 -19.66 -2.22 0.91
CA THR A 178 -20.75 -2.97 0.26
C THR A 178 -20.94 -4.34 0.91
N VAL A 179 -19.84 -5.03 1.22
CA VAL A 179 -19.89 -6.32 1.93
C VAL A 179 -20.54 -6.14 3.31
N ALA A 180 -20.09 -5.16 4.09
CA ALA A 180 -20.63 -4.89 5.41
C ALA A 180 -22.14 -4.58 5.36
N GLN A 181 -22.57 -3.72 4.43
CA GLN A 181 -23.97 -3.37 4.25
C GLN A 181 -24.83 -4.60 3.92
N ARG A 182 -24.42 -5.41 2.95
CA ARG A 182 -25.14 -6.64 2.58
C ARG A 182 -25.26 -7.63 3.74
N CYS A 183 -24.22 -7.77 4.56
CA CYS A 183 -24.26 -8.63 5.75
C CYS A 183 -25.26 -8.11 6.79
N VAL A 184 -25.31 -6.79 7.03
CA VAL A 184 -26.26 -6.18 7.95
C VAL A 184 -27.69 -6.37 7.45
N ASP A 185 -27.96 -6.12 6.18
CA ASP A 185 -29.29 -6.25 5.59
C ASP A 185 -29.79 -7.69 5.63
N LYS A 186 -28.92 -8.67 5.30
CA LYS A 186 -29.25 -10.09 5.41
C LYS A 186 -29.65 -10.48 6.83
N ARG A 187 -28.90 -10.00 7.83
CA ARG A 187 -29.20 -10.27 9.26
C ARG A 187 -30.52 -9.62 9.68
N ARG A 188 -30.77 -8.38 9.25
CA ARG A 188 -32.02 -7.66 9.54
C ARG A 188 -33.23 -8.38 8.94
N ASN A 189 -33.11 -8.86 7.71
CA ASN A 189 -34.16 -9.60 7.02
C ASN A 189 -34.43 -10.96 7.68
N ALA A 190 -33.39 -11.67 8.12
CA ALA A 190 -33.53 -12.94 8.83
C ALA A 190 -34.25 -12.77 10.18
N VAL A 191 -33.90 -11.74 10.96
CA VAL A 191 -34.58 -11.41 12.22
C VAL A 191 -36.05 -11.06 11.98
N ALA A 192 -36.34 -10.25 10.97
CA ALA A 192 -37.71 -9.89 10.60
C ALA A 192 -38.54 -11.11 10.14
N ALA A 193 -37.93 -12.05 9.42
CA ALA A 193 -38.58 -13.29 9.02
C ALA A 193 -38.90 -14.20 10.22
N ALA A 194 -37.95 -14.35 11.14
CA ALA A 194 -38.14 -15.14 12.36
C ALA A 194 -39.23 -14.56 13.30
N ALA A 195 -39.38 -13.23 13.33
CA ALA A 195 -40.45 -12.57 14.08
C ALA A 195 -41.84 -12.84 13.47
N ARG A 196 -41.95 -12.87 12.12
CA ARG A 196 -43.22 -13.17 11.42
C ARG A 196 -43.65 -14.63 11.49
N SER A 197 -42.73 -15.57 11.70
CA SER A 197 -43.05 -16.99 11.85
C SER A 197 -43.49 -17.39 13.28
N ARG A 198 -43.45 -16.45 14.24
CA ARG A 198 -43.78 -16.68 15.65
C ARG A 198 -45.05 -15.97 16.12
N GLY A 199 -45.68 -15.16 15.26
CA GLY A 199 -46.97 -14.53 15.48
C GLY A 199 -47.98 -15.07 14.50
#